data_AF-A0A9X4LAN9-F1
#
_entry.id   AF-A0A9X4LAN9-F1
#
_cell.length_a   1.000
_cell.length_b   1.000
_cell.length_c   1.000
_cell.angle_alpha   90.00
_cell.angle_beta   90.00
_cell.angle_gamma   90.00
#
_symmetry.space_group_name_H-M   'P 1'
#
loop_
_entity.id
_entity.type
_entity.pdbx_description
1 polymer ?
#
loop_
_entity_poly.entity_id
_entity_poly.type
_entity_poly.pdbx_seq_one_letter_code
_entity_poly.pdbx_strand_id
1 'polypeptide(L)'
;MGGTIISEENDDIADRVVQIIDFVFKLGIQQSSLLKESIKNGLDIYGETFTFTKLKQRLLDEENSNAISLVGRISKLLDKDPFVYNDNNFSWEKIFNNQGNVNIMQLKGFVPDIQKIITEFLLWDLYNFSERNGDKNSPIPVLLDEMQNLNHKESSPTTKILKEGRKFGWSSWLATQSISSIKNSGGDISALFNAAQQIHFAPPEDQIPFISKNISTNNDERRRLEQELSSLNKGECIVNGYANINGELKKVIEVIEVTPLEYRK
;
A
#
# COMPACT_ATOMS: atom_id res chain seq x y z
N MET A 1 3.87 -23.28 20.40
CA MET A 1 5.02 -22.81 21.21
C MET A 1 4.77 -21.35 21.51
N GLY A 2 4.72 -20.99 22.80
CA GLY A 2 4.30 -19.67 23.26
C GLY A 2 5.13 -18.56 22.62
N GLY A 3 4.45 -17.64 21.95
CA GLY A 3 5.06 -16.49 21.29
C GLY A 3 5.60 -15.54 22.35
N THR A 4 6.91 -15.44 22.46
CA THR A 4 7.56 -14.33 23.14
C THR A 4 7.13 -13.06 22.40
N ILE A 5 6.38 -12.18 23.07
CA ILE A 5 6.13 -10.83 22.55
C ILE A 5 7.47 -10.11 22.64
N ILE A 6 8.25 -10.14 21.56
CA ILE A 6 9.44 -9.31 21.44
C ILE A 6 8.93 -7.89 21.28
N SER A 7 9.15 -7.05 22.30
CA SER A 7 8.89 -5.62 22.19
C SER A 7 9.73 -5.08 21.03
N GLU A 8 9.08 -4.38 20.12
CA GLU A 8 9.77 -3.68 19.03
C GLU A 8 10.74 -2.64 19.63
N GLU A 9 11.95 -2.52 19.07
CA GLU A 9 12.92 -1.56 19.57
C GLU A 9 12.54 -0.13 19.17
N ASN A 10 12.82 0.85 20.03
CA ASN A 10 12.53 2.26 19.74
C ASN A 10 13.22 2.76 18.45
N ASP A 11 14.38 2.17 18.10
CA ASP A 11 15.08 2.49 16.85
C ASP A 11 14.29 2.05 15.61
N ASP A 12 13.71 0.84 15.65
CA ASP A 12 12.88 0.31 14.56
C ASP A 12 11.59 1.14 14.37
N ILE A 13 10.95 1.52 15.47
CA ILE A 13 9.78 2.41 15.45
C ILE A 13 10.15 3.75 14.83
N ALA A 14 11.27 4.34 15.26
CA ALA A 14 11.74 5.62 14.73
C ALA A 14 12.04 5.53 13.22
N ASP A 15 12.74 4.48 12.78
CA ASP A 15 13.04 4.27 11.36
C ASP A 15 11.78 4.15 10.51
N ARG A 16 10.80 3.36 10.96
CA ARG A 16 9.53 3.21 10.24
C ARG A 16 8.78 4.53 10.13
N VAL A 17 8.66 5.29 11.23
CA VAL A 17 7.97 6.58 11.24
C VAL A 17 8.69 7.59 10.32
N VAL A 18 10.02 7.65 10.38
CA VAL A 18 10.83 8.52 9.51
C VAL A 18 10.67 8.13 8.04
N GLN A 19 10.67 6.85 7.72
CA GLN A 19 10.48 6.36 6.35
C GLN A 19 9.13 6.79 5.78
N ILE A 20 8.06 6.69 6.58
CA ILE A 20 6.70 7.11 6.20
C ILE A 20 6.65 8.62 5.98
N ILE A 21 7.20 9.41 6.91
CA ILE A 21 7.21 10.87 6.80
C ILE A 21 8.08 11.34 5.63
N ASP A 22 9.26 10.75 5.42
CA ASP A 22 10.15 11.04 4.28
C ASP A 22 9.47 10.76 2.94
N PHE A 23 8.76 9.62 2.83
CA PHE A 23 8.06 9.29 1.61
C PHE A 23 7.08 10.39 1.19
N VAL A 24 6.33 10.96 2.13
CA VAL A 24 5.32 11.99 1.86
C VAL A 24 5.94 13.38 1.73
N PHE A 25 6.82 13.77 2.66
CA PHE A 25 7.31 15.15 2.77
C PHE A 25 8.70 15.39 2.14
N LYS A 26 9.34 14.34 1.59
CA LYS A 26 10.62 14.39 0.89
C LYS A 26 11.70 15.08 1.73
N LEU A 27 12.07 14.46 2.85
CA LEU A 27 13.02 15.02 3.79
C LEU A 27 14.45 14.97 3.21
N GLY A 28 15.27 15.96 3.56
CA GLY A 28 16.72 15.90 3.29
C GLY A 28 17.44 15.02 4.32
N ILE A 29 18.66 14.57 4.02
CA ILE A 29 19.44 13.68 4.90
C ILE A 29 19.52 14.19 6.35
N GLN A 30 19.84 15.48 6.53
CA GLN A 30 19.92 16.09 7.86
C GLN A 30 18.57 16.13 8.58
N GLN A 31 17.48 16.39 7.86
CA GLN A 31 16.13 16.40 8.41
C GLN A 31 15.68 15.00 8.82
N SER A 32 15.96 13.97 8.01
CA SER A 32 15.65 12.58 8.34
C SER A 32 16.43 12.09 9.56
N SER A 33 17.73 12.42 9.64
CA SER A 33 18.55 12.07 10.81
C SER A 33 18.04 12.73 12.08
N LEU A 34 17.75 14.04 12.02
CA LEU A 34 17.21 14.79 13.15
C LEU A 34 15.85 14.25 13.61
N LEU A 35 14.97 13.93 12.65
CA LEU A 35 13.66 13.36 12.96
C LEU A 35 13.78 11.98 13.63
N LYS A 36 14.69 11.11 13.14
CA LYS A 36 14.95 9.80 13.75
C LYS A 36 15.39 9.95 15.19
N GLU A 37 16.41 10.78 15.44
CA GLU A 37 16.94 11.01 16.79
C GLU A 37 15.88 11.61 17.72
N SER A 38 15.10 12.58 17.23
CA SER A 38 14.02 13.20 17.99
C SER A 38 12.93 12.22 18.40
N ILE A 39 12.53 11.32 17.49
CA ILE A 39 11.53 10.29 17.76
C ILE A 39 12.08 9.26 18.74
N LYS A 40 13.27 8.73 18.49
CA LYS A 40 13.91 7.73 19.36
C LYS A 40 14.06 8.25 20.79
N ASN A 41 14.67 9.43 20.96
CA ASN A 41 14.85 10.05 22.27
C ASN A 41 13.48 10.36 22.92
N GLY A 42 12.48 10.73 22.12
CA GLY A 42 11.11 10.91 22.60
C GLY A 42 10.49 9.62 23.13
N LEU A 43 10.66 8.51 22.42
CA LEU A 43 10.21 7.19 22.85
C LEU A 43 10.95 6.72 24.10
N ASP A 44 12.27 6.93 24.20
CA ASP A 44 13.06 6.58 25.38
C ASP A 44 12.61 7.33 26.65
N ILE A 45 12.17 8.58 26.49
CA ILE A 45 11.73 9.43 27.62
C ILE A 45 10.26 9.21 27.98
N TYR A 46 9.37 9.16 26.98
CA TYR A 46 7.92 9.21 27.19
C TYR A 46 7.21 7.86 26.97
N GLY A 47 7.91 6.85 26.43
CA GLY A 47 7.34 5.55 26.09
C GLY A 47 6.09 5.66 25.22
N GLU A 48 5.07 4.87 25.57
CA GLU A 48 3.77 4.83 24.89
C GLU A 48 3.02 6.17 24.90
N THR A 49 3.38 7.10 25.80
CA THR A 49 2.73 8.42 25.85
C THR A 49 3.36 9.42 24.89
N PHE A 50 4.33 9.02 24.08
CA PHE A 50 4.94 9.90 23.08
C PHE A 50 3.96 10.18 21.93
N THR A 51 3.78 11.46 21.58
CA THR A 51 2.79 11.91 20.59
C THR A 51 3.42 12.89 19.61
N PHE A 52 2.76 13.15 18.48
CA PHE A 52 3.21 14.17 17.54
C PHE A 52 3.19 15.59 18.12
N THR A 53 2.28 15.87 19.07
CA THR A 53 2.32 17.11 19.85
C THR A 53 3.63 17.23 20.64
N LYS A 54 4.04 16.17 21.36
CA LYS A 54 5.32 16.15 22.09
C LYS A 54 6.53 16.23 21.15
N LEU A 55 6.49 15.52 20.02
CA LEU A 55 7.54 15.61 19.00
C LEU A 55 7.70 17.05 18.49
N LYS A 56 6.59 17.72 18.17
CA LYS A 56 6.59 19.11 17.71
C LYS A 56 7.24 20.03 18.73
N GLN A 57 6.88 19.90 20.01
CA GLN A 57 7.45 20.72 21.08
C GLN A 57 8.96 20.51 21.20
N ARG A 58 9.41 19.24 21.24
CA ARG A 58 10.84 18.93 21.31
C ARG A 58 11.65 19.52 20.16
N LEU A 59 11.14 19.45 18.93
CA LEU A 59 11.79 20.03 17.77
C LEU A 59 11.85 21.57 17.83
N LEU A 60 10.86 22.22 18.46
CA LEU A 60 10.89 23.68 18.65
C LEU A 60 11.89 24.09 19.73
N ASP A 61 12.05 23.29 20.78
CA ASP A 61 12.96 23.54 21.91
C ASP A 61 14.45 23.42 21.52
N GLU A 62 14.79 22.75 20.42
CA GLU A 62 16.19 22.65 19.94
C GLU A 62 16.76 23.96 19.38
N GLU A 63 15.90 24.94 19.07
CA GLU A 63 16.22 26.31 18.57
C GLU A 63 17.27 26.39 17.43
N ASN A 64 17.49 25.30 16.68
CA ASN A 64 18.43 25.27 15.56
C ASN A 64 17.73 25.36 14.19
N SER A 65 18.44 25.85 13.18
CA SER A 65 17.89 26.10 11.84
C SER A 65 17.36 24.84 11.14
N ASN A 66 17.98 23.68 11.40
CA ASN A 66 17.57 22.40 10.84
C ASN A 66 16.23 21.92 11.44
N ALA A 67 16.04 22.09 12.75
CA ALA A 67 14.82 21.75 13.46
C ALA A 67 13.66 22.65 13.02
N ILE A 68 13.88 23.96 12.92
CA ILE A 68 12.87 24.91 12.41
C ILE A 68 12.45 24.54 10.98
N SER A 69 13.42 24.22 10.11
CA SER A 69 13.17 23.80 8.73
C SER A 69 12.38 22.48 8.66
N LEU A 70 12.73 21.50 9.50
CA LEU A 70 12.01 20.23 9.62
C LEU A 70 10.56 20.46 10.07
N VAL A 71 10.34 21.19 11.17
CA VAL A 71 9.00 21.52 11.67
C VAL A 71 8.17 22.22 10.60
N GLY A 72 8.73 23.21 9.90
CA GLY A 72 8.03 23.88 8.80
C GLY A 72 7.59 22.89 7.71
N ARG A 73 8.46 21.94 7.34
CA ARG A 73 8.20 20.94 6.30
C ARG A 73 7.12 19.94 6.69
N ILE A 74 7.07 19.48 7.94
CA ILE A 74 6.10 18.47 8.41
C ILE A 74 4.94 19.07 9.23
N SER A 75 4.85 20.41 9.29
CA SER A 75 3.86 21.16 10.07
C SER A 75 2.44 20.69 9.83
N LYS A 76 2.04 20.48 8.56
CA LYS A 76 0.72 19.97 8.20
C LYS A 76 0.35 18.67 8.94
N LEU A 77 1.31 17.77 9.11
CA LEU A 77 1.08 16.52 9.84
C LEU A 77 1.00 16.78 11.34
N LEU A 78 1.98 17.51 11.89
CA LEU A 78 2.05 17.78 13.33
C LEU A 78 0.86 18.60 13.84
N ASP A 79 0.33 19.49 13.01
CA ASP A 79 -0.83 20.34 13.34
C ASP A 79 -2.14 19.59 13.18
N LYS A 80 -2.24 18.69 12.19
CA LYS A 80 -3.46 17.93 11.95
C LYS A 80 -3.61 16.76 12.91
N ASP A 81 -2.48 16.15 13.31
CA ASP A 81 -2.35 15.01 14.21
C ASP A 81 -3.53 14.00 14.10
N PRO A 82 -3.53 13.13 13.07
CA PRO A 82 -4.68 12.27 12.79
C PRO A 82 -4.83 11.08 13.75
N PHE A 83 -4.06 11.02 14.84
CA PHE A 83 -3.99 9.87 15.73
C PHE A 83 -4.78 10.06 17.02
N VAL A 84 -5.32 8.94 17.53
CA VAL A 84 -5.92 8.85 18.85
C VAL A 84 -4.95 8.08 19.74
N TYR A 85 -4.46 8.70 20.81
CA TYR A 85 -3.41 8.13 21.66
C TYR A 85 -3.94 7.36 22.89
N ASN A 86 -5.21 7.56 23.25
CA ASN A 86 -5.79 7.03 24.48
C ASN A 86 -6.82 5.91 24.23
N ASP A 87 -6.91 5.39 23.00
CA ASP A 87 -7.83 4.29 22.65
C ASP A 87 -7.07 3.18 21.91
N ASN A 88 -6.69 2.14 22.67
CA ASN A 88 -5.95 0.99 22.16
C ASN A 88 -6.86 -0.24 21.98
N ASN A 89 -8.18 -0.06 21.91
CA ASN A 89 -9.11 -1.19 21.81
C ASN A 89 -9.28 -1.72 20.38
N PHE A 90 -8.65 -1.10 19.38
CA PHE A 90 -8.74 -1.56 18.00
C PHE A 90 -7.85 -2.78 17.76
N SER A 91 -8.36 -3.73 16.98
CA SER A 91 -7.60 -4.85 16.43
C SER A 91 -8.14 -5.15 15.04
N TRP A 92 -7.25 -5.46 14.10
CA TRP A 92 -7.60 -5.87 12.75
C TRP A 92 -8.48 -7.12 12.70
N GLU A 93 -8.45 -7.97 13.73
CA GLU A 93 -9.37 -9.11 13.86
C GLU A 93 -10.84 -8.69 13.88
N LYS A 94 -11.15 -7.47 14.34
CA LYS A 94 -12.52 -6.93 14.30
C LYS A 94 -12.98 -6.64 12.86
N ILE A 95 -12.03 -6.34 11.96
CA ILE A 95 -12.28 -6.11 10.53
C ILE A 95 -12.29 -7.43 9.76
N PHE A 96 -11.28 -8.28 9.98
CA PHE A 96 -11.12 -9.56 9.31
C PHE A 96 -11.73 -10.71 10.11
N ASN A 97 -13.03 -10.62 10.35
CA ASN A 97 -13.78 -11.57 11.17
C ASN A 97 -14.64 -12.57 10.38
N ASN A 98 -14.48 -12.61 9.05
CA ASN A 98 -15.24 -13.47 8.13
C ASN A 98 -16.77 -13.33 8.21
N GLN A 99 -17.29 -12.17 8.64
CA GLN A 99 -18.74 -11.90 8.69
C GLN A 99 -19.31 -11.35 7.37
N GLY A 100 -18.51 -11.28 6.30
CA GLY A 100 -18.95 -10.75 5.01
C GLY A 100 -19.12 -9.23 4.94
N ASN A 101 -18.56 -8.50 5.92
CA ASN A 101 -18.61 -7.04 5.95
C ASN A 101 -17.63 -6.41 4.95
N VAL A 102 -18.07 -5.35 4.28
CA VAL A 102 -17.18 -4.50 3.45
C VAL A 102 -16.85 -3.23 4.24
N ASN A 103 -15.58 -3.08 4.59
CA ASN A 103 -15.08 -1.93 5.34
C ASN A 103 -14.40 -0.94 4.39
N ILE A 104 -14.86 0.31 4.39
CA ILE A 104 -14.31 1.38 3.53
C ILE A 104 -13.64 2.44 4.41
N MET A 105 -12.33 2.62 4.24
CA MET A 105 -11.57 3.68 4.91
C MET A 105 -11.62 4.96 4.07
N GLN A 106 -12.56 5.84 4.40
CA GLN A 106 -12.75 7.08 3.64
C GLN A 106 -11.91 8.23 4.23
N LEU A 107 -10.92 8.70 3.46
CA LEU A 107 -10.06 9.83 3.83
C LEU A 107 -10.51 11.18 3.22
N LYS A 108 -11.75 11.24 2.72
CA LYS A 108 -12.34 12.46 2.16
C LYS A 108 -12.36 13.57 3.22
N GLY A 109 -11.93 14.77 2.83
CA GLY A 109 -11.83 15.93 3.72
C GLY A 109 -10.44 16.17 4.31
N PHE A 110 -9.54 15.19 4.22
CA PHE A 110 -8.11 15.43 4.43
C PHE A 110 -7.46 15.98 3.16
N VAL A 111 -6.42 16.80 3.33
CA VAL A 111 -5.58 17.23 2.20
C VAL A 111 -4.74 16.04 1.68
N PRO A 112 -4.31 16.04 0.40
CA PRO A 112 -3.67 14.87 -0.21
C PRO A 112 -2.45 14.32 0.56
N ASP A 113 -1.58 15.19 1.08
CA ASP A 113 -0.41 14.77 1.87
C ASP A 113 -0.83 13.97 3.12
N ILE A 114 -1.91 14.39 3.78
CA ILE A 114 -2.43 13.72 4.97
C ILE A 114 -3.17 12.43 4.61
N GLN A 115 -3.87 12.39 3.47
CA GLN A 115 -4.43 11.13 2.98
C GLN A 115 -3.32 10.09 2.77
N LYS A 116 -2.25 10.48 2.06
CA LYS A 116 -1.11 9.60 1.78
C LYS A 116 -0.46 9.08 3.05
N ILE A 117 -0.19 9.96 4.02
CA ILE A 117 0.50 9.53 5.24
C ILE A 117 -0.36 8.60 6.10
N ILE A 118 -1.67 8.87 6.23
CA ILE A 118 -2.59 7.98 6.96
C ILE A 118 -2.63 6.61 6.27
N THR A 119 -2.74 6.56 4.95
CA THR A 119 -2.71 5.30 4.20
C THR A 119 -1.42 4.52 4.44
N GLU A 120 -0.25 5.16 4.41
CA GLU A 120 1.03 4.48 4.66
C GLU A 120 1.13 3.94 6.09
N PHE A 121 0.65 4.67 7.10
CA PHE A 121 0.57 4.19 8.48
C PHE A 121 -0.36 2.97 8.60
N LEU A 122 -1.55 3.03 8.01
CA LEU A 122 -2.50 1.92 8.01
C LEU A 122 -1.94 0.67 7.32
N LEU A 123 -1.26 0.84 6.19
CA LEU A 123 -0.65 -0.27 5.45
C LEU A 123 0.48 -0.94 6.26
N TRP A 124 1.32 -0.14 6.92
CA TRP A 124 2.35 -0.68 7.81
C TRP A 124 1.74 -1.42 9.01
N ASP A 125 0.75 -0.82 9.66
CA ASP A 125 0.10 -1.42 10.81
C ASP A 125 -0.58 -2.76 10.45
N LEU A 126 -1.30 -2.78 9.33
CA LEU A 126 -1.93 -3.98 8.82
C LEU A 126 -0.91 -5.04 8.38
N TYR A 127 0.17 -4.63 7.71
CA TYR A 127 1.23 -5.57 7.33
C TYR A 127 1.88 -6.21 8.57
N ASN A 128 2.24 -5.42 9.58
CA ASN A 128 2.82 -5.94 10.83
C ASN A 128 1.83 -6.86 11.58
N PHE A 129 0.55 -6.51 11.59
CA PHE A 129 -0.50 -7.39 12.12
C PHE A 129 -0.51 -8.74 11.39
N SER A 130 -0.45 -8.72 10.06
CA SER A 130 -0.42 -9.93 9.24
C SER A 130 0.85 -10.76 9.44
N GLU A 131 2.02 -10.14 9.67
CA GLU A 131 3.25 -10.88 9.94
C GLU A 131 3.19 -11.64 11.27
N ARG A 132 2.49 -11.08 12.27
CA ARG A 132 2.37 -11.65 13.62
C ARG A 132 1.27 -12.71 13.70
N ASN A 133 0.13 -12.47 13.05
CA ASN A 133 -1.09 -13.26 13.25
C ASN A 133 -1.60 -13.95 11.98
N GLY A 134 -1.10 -13.56 10.81
CA GLY A 134 -1.58 -14.03 9.52
C GLY A 134 -1.10 -15.43 9.18
N ASP A 135 -1.89 -16.12 8.36
CA ASP A 135 -1.57 -17.43 7.80
C ASP A 135 -2.13 -17.54 6.39
N LYS A 136 -1.43 -18.29 5.52
CA LYS A 136 -1.85 -18.50 4.12
C LYS A 136 -3.24 -19.11 3.97
N ASN A 137 -3.76 -19.80 4.99
CA ASN A 137 -5.09 -20.41 4.98
C ASN A 137 -6.18 -19.49 5.57
N SER A 138 -5.80 -18.29 6.03
CA SER A 138 -6.70 -17.27 6.56
C SER A 138 -6.58 -16.00 5.73
N PRO A 139 -7.33 -15.88 4.61
CA PRO A 139 -7.19 -14.77 3.68
C PRO A 139 -7.52 -13.41 4.31
N ILE A 140 -6.69 -12.41 4.03
CA ILE A 140 -6.88 -11.00 4.37
C ILE A 140 -7.17 -10.25 3.05
N PRO A 141 -8.45 -10.09 2.68
CA PRO A 141 -8.83 -9.40 1.45
C PRO A 141 -8.66 -7.89 1.63
N VAL A 142 -7.83 -7.27 0.80
CA VAL A 142 -7.57 -5.83 0.85
C VAL A 142 -7.57 -5.26 -0.56
N LEU A 143 -8.40 -4.24 -0.80
CA LEU A 143 -8.41 -3.50 -2.05
C LEU A 143 -7.64 -2.19 -1.87
N LEU A 144 -6.56 -2.02 -2.64
CA LEU A 144 -5.78 -0.80 -2.71
C LEU A 144 -6.09 -0.09 -4.02
N ASP A 145 -6.94 0.92 -3.92
CA ASP A 145 -7.28 1.79 -5.04
C ASP A 145 -6.19 2.84 -5.28
N GLU A 146 -6.05 3.28 -6.54
CA GLU A 146 -5.07 4.28 -6.97
C GLU A 146 -3.64 3.99 -6.45
N MET A 147 -3.24 2.70 -6.48
CA MET A 147 -2.03 2.19 -5.85
C MET A 147 -0.74 2.88 -6.33
N GLN A 148 -0.77 3.54 -7.50
CA GLN A 148 0.36 4.34 -8.00
C GLN A 148 0.72 5.53 -7.09
N ASN A 149 -0.16 5.91 -6.17
CA ASN A 149 0.11 6.96 -5.19
C ASN A 149 0.82 6.46 -3.91
N LEU A 150 0.94 5.15 -3.73
CA LEU A 150 1.59 4.52 -2.58
C LEU A 150 3.12 4.52 -2.71
N ASN A 151 3.80 4.21 -1.62
CA ASN A 151 5.23 3.98 -1.64
C ASN A 151 5.55 2.64 -2.29
N HIS A 152 6.44 2.65 -3.30
CA HIS A 152 6.90 1.46 -4.03
C HIS A 152 8.40 1.19 -3.85
N LYS A 153 9.07 1.90 -2.93
CA LYS A 153 10.45 1.55 -2.54
C LYS A 153 10.49 0.10 -2.05
N GLU A 154 11.64 -0.55 -2.16
CA GLU A 154 11.80 -1.96 -1.79
C GLU A 154 11.36 -2.23 -0.34
N SER A 155 11.68 -1.32 0.57
CA SER A 155 11.34 -1.39 1.99
C SER A 155 9.91 -0.94 2.34
N SER A 156 9.08 -0.60 1.35
CA SER A 156 7.69 -0.13 1.57
C SER A 156 6.74 -1.29 1.92
N PRO A 157 5.64 -1.02 2.64
CA PRO A 157 4.66 -2.07 2.96
C PRO A 157 4.02 -2.62 1.68
N THR A 158 3.75 -1.77 0.69
CA THR A 158 3.18 -2.20 -0.61
C THR A 158 4.05 -3.23 -1.32
N THR A 159 5.37 -2.98 -1.40
CA THR A 159 6.31 -3.93 -2.03
C THR A 159 6.41 -5.23 -1.24
N LYS A 160 6.45 -5.16 0.10
CA LYS A 160 6.44 -6.35 0.96
C LYS A 160 5.16 -7.18 0.79
N ILE A 161 3.99 -6.53 0.76
CA ILE A 161 2.69 -7.18 0.50
C ILE A 161 2.72 -7.91 -0.85
N LEU A 162 3.22 -7.24 -1.89
CA LEU A 162 3.30 -7.80 -3.23
C LEU A 162 4.23 -9.02 -3.35
N LYS A 163 5.35 -9.03 -2.62
CA LYS A 163 6.37 -10.10 -2.71
C LYS A 163 6.11 -11.24 -1.73
N GLU A 164 5.72 -10.92 -0.51
CA GLU A 164 5.70 -11.85 0.62
C GLU A 164 4.32 -12.02 1.25
N GLY A 165 3.38 -11.12 0.97
CA GLY A 165 2.07 -11.06 1.63
C GLY A 165 1.27 -12.37 1.55
N ARG A 166 1.44 -13.16 0.48
CA ARG A 166 0.78 -14.48 0.32
C ARG A 166 1.09 -15.42 1.49
N LYS A 167 2.31 -15.38 2.06
CA LYS A 167 2.71 -16.20 3.22
C LYS A 167 1.84 -15.89 4.44
N PHE A 168 1.43 -14.63 4.57
CA PHE A 168 0.69 -14.08 5.71
C PHE A 168 -0.81 -13.93 5.43
N GLY A 169 -1.31 -14.56 4.35
CA GLY A 169 -2.74 -14.57 4.02
C GLY A 169 -3.22 -13.41 3.16
N TRP A 170 -2.36 -12.47 2.71
CA TRP A 170 -2.83 -11.38 1.86
C TRP A 170 -3.47 -11.87 0.57
N SER A 171 -4.68 -11.36 0.31
CA SER A 171 -5.43 -11.54 -0.93
C SER A 171 -5.75 -10.15 -1.51
N SER A 172 -4.69 -9.47 -1.97
CA SER A 172 -4.75 -8.07 -2.36
C SER A 172 -5.33 -7.86 -3.76
N TRP A 173 -6.18 -6.85 -3.89
CA TRP A 173 -6.68 -6.32 -5.16
C TRP A 173 -6.05 -4.95 -5.36
N LEU A 174 -5.29 -4.79 -6.43
CA LEU A 174 -4.55 -3.54 -6.69
C LEU A 174 -5.11 -2.89 -7.94
N ALA A 175 -5.59 -1.66 -7.81
CA ALA A 175 -6.11 -0.88 -8.93
C ALA A 175 -5.19 0.31 -9.23
N THR A 176 -4.87 0.49 -10.50
CA THR A 176 -4.04 1.60 -11.00
C THR A 176 -4.48 1.99 -12.40
N GLN A 177 -4.38 3.29 -12.69
CA GLN A 177 -4.58 3.84 -14.04
C GLN A 177 -3.27 3.97 -14.82
N SER A 178 -2.12 3.88 -14.14
CA SER A 178 -0.80 4.15 -14.72
C SER A 178 0.28 3.25 -14.13
N ILE A 179 0.64 2.20 -14.87
CA ILE A 179 1.77 1.32 -14.52
C ILE A 179 3.10 2.07 -14.66
N SER A 180 3.20 2.99 -15.62
CA SER A 180 4.39 3.82 -15.84
C SER A 180 4.69 4.72 -14.64
N SER A 181 3.68 5.26 -13.95
CA SER A 181 3.86 6.06 -12.73
C SER A 181 4.54 5.28 -11.60
N ILE A 182 4.20 4.00 -11.45
CA ILE A 182 4.81 3.11 -10.45
C ILE A 182 6.28 2.88 -10.79
N LYS A 183 6.56 2.54 -12.06
CA LYS A 183 7.94 2.33 -12.55
C LYS A 183 8.80 3.57 -12.38
N ASN A 184 8.29 4.73 -12.75
CA ASN A 184 9.01 6.02 -12.67
C ASN A 184 9.31 6.43 -11.22
N SER A 185 8.52 5.95 -10.26
CA SER A 185 8.72 6.17 -8.83
C SER A 185 9.72 5.17 -8.21
N GLY A 186 10.41 4.38 -9.02
CA GLY A 186 11.37 3.35 -8.59
C GLY A 186 10.71 2.04 -8.16
N GLY A 187 9.43 1.84 -8.48
CA GLY A 187 8.70 0.63 -8.14
C GLY A 187 9.03 -0.55 -9.05
N ASP A 188 9.13 -1.74 -8.44
CA ASP A 188 9.28 -3.00 -9.15
C ASP A 188 7.93 -3.50 -9.67
N ILE A 189 7.61 -3.13 -10.91
CA ILE A 189 6.35 -3.52 -11.56
C ILE A 189 6.28 -5.02 -11.87
N SER A 190 7.39 -5.78 -11.81
CA SER A 190 7.36 -7.22 -12.09
C SER A 190 6.47 -7.97 -11.08
N ALA A 191 6.43 -7.49 -9.84
CA ALA A 191 5.58 -8.08 -8.80
C ALA A 191 4.08 -7.94 -9.13
N LEU A 192 3.67 -6.89 -9.84
CA LEU A 192 2.28 -6.73 -10.32
C LEU A 192 1.92 -7.78 -11.37
N PHE A 193 2.84 -8.09 -12.29
CA PHE A 193 2.62 -9.10 -13.33
C PHE A 193 2.81 -10.54 -12.83
N ASN A 194 3.33 -10.73 -11.61
CA ASN A 194 3.31 -12.01 -10.93
C ASN A 194 1.97 -12.31 -10.25
N ALA A 195 1.03 -11.35 -10.21
CA ALA A 195 -0.31 -11.59 -9.69
C ALA A 195 -0.98 -12.73 -10.45
N ALA A 196 -1.60 -13.64 -9.70
CA ALA A 196 -2.28 -14.82 -10.25
C ALA A 196 -3.50 -14.45 -11.11
N GLN A 197 -4.08 -13.28 -10.87
CA GLN A 197 -5.21 -12.73 -11.59
C GLN A 197 -4.87 -11.31 -12.02
N GLN A 198 -5.01 -11.02 -13.31
CA GLN A 198 -4.84 -9.70 -13.88
C GLN A 198 -6.06 -9.35 -14.74
N ILE A 199 -6.52 -8.12 -14.60
CA ILE A 199 -7.67 -7.60 -15.35
C ILE A 199 -7.23 -6.30 -16.00
N HIS A 200 -7.11 -6.32 -17.32
CA HIS A 200 -6.64 -5.19 -18.12
C HIS A 200 -7.83 -4.58 -18.85
N PHE A 201 -8.33 -3.45 -18.32
CA PHE A 201 -9.29 -2.60 -19.03
C PHE A 201 -8.57 -1.75 -20.07
N ALA A 202 -9.29 -1.29 -21.10
CA ALA A 202 -8.82 -0.46 -22.22
C ALA A 202 -7.61 0.44 -21.88
N PRO A 203 -6.37 -0.09 -22.02
CA PRO A 203 -5.19 0.61 -21.53
C PRO A 203 -4.73 1.66 -22.56
N PRO A 204 -3.94 2.66 -22.16
CA PRO A 204 -3.33 3.59 -23.11
C PRO A 204 -2.50 2.86 -24.19
N GLU A 205 -2.55 3.35 -25.43
CA GLU A 205 -1.89 2.71 -26.58
C GLU A 205 -0.38 2.45 -26.35
N ASP A 206 0.30 3.37 -25.67
CA ASP A 206 1.72 3.26 -25.35
C ASP A 206 2.03 2.17 -24.31
N GLN A 207 1.03 1.71 -23.54
CA GLN A 207 1.17 0.63 -22.55
C GLN A 207 0.86 -0.76 -23.12
N ILE A 208 0.13 -0.84 -24.25
CA ILE A 208 -0.30 -2.11 -24.86
C ILE A 208 0.88 -3.07 -25.14
N PRO A 209 1.98 -2.65 -25.80
CA PRO A 209 3.10 -3.55 -26.09
C PRO A 209 3.80 -4.06 -24.83
N PHE A 210 3.77 -3.26 -23.75
CA PHE A 210 4.34 -3.65 -22.48
C PHE A 210 3.45 -4.70 -21.78
N ILE A 211 2.13 -4.50 -21.76
CA ILE A 211 1.18 -5.45 -21.17
C ILE A 211 1.23 -6.79 -21.91
N SER A 212 1.12 -6.79 -23.25
CA SER A 212 1.13 -8.00 -24.08
C SER A 212 2.39 -8.85 -23.83
N LYS A 213 3.55 -8.18 -23.75
CA LYS A 213 4.87 -8.83 -23.52
C LYS A 213 4.99 -9.50 -22.16
N ASN A 214 4.33 -8.96 -21.12
CA ASN A 214 4.33 -9.55 -19.79
C ASN A 214 3.29 -10.68 -19.65
N ILE A 215 2.22 -10.67 -20.43
CA ILE A 215 1.21 -11.74 -20.43
C ILE A 215 1.74 -13.00 -21.15
N SER A 216 2.37 -12.85 -22.31
CA SER A 216 2.83 -13.98 -23.14
C SER A 216 4.25 -13.79 -23.66
N THR A 217 5.00 -14.88 -23.80
CA THR A 217 6.31 -14.91 -24.47
C THR A 217 6.25 -15.29 -25.94
N ASN A 218 5.13 -15.84 -26.40
CA ASN A 218 4.89 -16.23 -27.78
C ASN A 218 4.55 -14.98 -28.63
N ASN A 219 5.21 -14.83 -29.79
CA ASN A 219 5.06 -13.64 -30.63
C ASN A 219 3.68 -13.53 -31.30
N ASP A 220 3.05 -14.64 -31.67
CA ASP A 220 1.74 -14.63 -32.32
C ASP A 220 0.65 -14.31 -31.29
N GLU A 221 0.72 -14.90 -30.10
CA GLU A 221 -0.16 -14.55 -28.98
C GLU A 221 0.01 -13.09 -28.54
N ARG A 222 1.24 -12.56 -28.54
CA ARG A 222 1.47 -11.13 -28.27
C ARG A 222 0.76 -10.24 -29.27
N ARG A 223 0.89 -10.49 -30.57
CA ARG A 223 0.23 -9.70 -31.62
C ARG A 223 -1.29 -9.78 -31.48
N ARG A 224 -1.83 -10.96 -31.18
CA ARG A 224 -3.25 -11.15 -30.88
C ARG A 224 -3.68 -10.30 -29.69
N LEU A 225 -2.95 -10.36 -28.58
CA LEU A 225 -3.24 -9.57 -27.37
C LEU A 225 -3.15 -8.06 -27.64
N GLU A 226 -2.20 -7.60 -28.44
CA GLU A 226 -2.10 -6.18 -28.83
C GLU A 226 -3.34 -5.73 -29.61
N GLN A 227 -3.81 -6.56 -30.55
CA GLN A 227 -5.06 -6.30 -31.29
C GLN A 227 -6.28 -6.31 -30.36
N GLU A 228 -6.41 -7.30 -29.48
CA GLU A 228 -7.52 -7.37 -28.53
C GLU A 228 -7.52 -6.16 -27.59
N LEU A 229 -6.38 -5.84 -26.95
CA LEU A 229 -6.25 -4.71 -26.01
C LEU A 229 -6.58 -3.35 -26.66
N SER A 230 -6.16 -3.14 -27.91
CA SER A 230 -6.43 -1.90 -28.66
C SER A 230 -7.89 -1.75 -29.11
N SER A 231 -8.64 -2.86 -29.12
CA SER A 231 -10.05 -2.88 -29.53
C SER A 231 -11.04 -2.80 -28.36
N LEU A 232 -10.56 -2.85 -27.12
CA LEU A 232 -11.40 -2.85 -25.93
C LEU A 232 -12.20 -1.54 -25.80
N ASN A 233 -13.51 -1.67 -25.58
CA ASN A 233 -14.42 -0.59 -25.29
C ASN A 233 -14.62 -0.42 -23.77
N LYS A 234 -15.31 0.67 -23.38
CA LYS A 234 -15.70 0.89 -21.99
C LYS A 234 -16.59 -0.27 -21.51
N GLY A 235 -16.16 -0.92 -20.43
CA GLY A 235 -16.85 -2.09 -19.89
C GLY A 235 -16.27 -3.42 -20.36
N GLU A 236 -15.30 -3.41 -21.28
CA GLU A 236 -14.59 -4.61 -21.71
C GLU A 236 -13.19 -4.68 -21.06
N CYS A 237 -12.71 -5.89 -20.79
CA CYS A 237 -11.38 -6.12 -20.29
C CYS A 237 -10.81 -7.44 -20.80
N ILE A 238 -9.49 -7.56 -20.78
CA ILE A 238 -8.81 -8.86 -20.89
C ILE A 238 -8.51 -9.37 -19.49
N VAL A 239 -8.94 -10.60 -19.21
CA VAL A 239 -8.56 -11.35 -18.02
C VAL A 239 -7.43 -12.30 -18.35
N ASN A 240 -6.31 -12.18 -17.65
CA ASN A 240 -5.22 -13.14 -17.64
C ASN A 240 -5.12 -13.71 -16.22
N GLY A 241 -5.52 -14.96 -16.03
CA GLY A 241 -5.55 -15.56 -14.70
C GLY A 241 -6.26 -16.89 -14.67
N TYR A 242 -7.02 -17.16 -13.61
CA TYR A 242 -7.71 -18.43 -13.42
C TYR A 242 -9.23 -18.24 -13.40
N ALA A 243 -9.93 -19.11 -14.13
CA ALA A 243 -11.39 -19.21 -14.09
C ALA A 243 -11.80 -20.61 -13.63
N ASN A 244 -12.94 -20.71 -12.94
CA ASN A 244 -13.53 -22.01 -12.62
C ASN A 244 -14.34 -22.50 -13.82
N ILE A 245 -13.81 -23.51 -14.51
CA ILE A 245 -14.44 -24.13 -15.68
C ILE A 245 -14.73 -25.58 -15.33
N ASN A 246 -16.03 -25.91 -15.22
CA ASN A 246 -16.53 -27.25 -14.87
C ASN A 246 -15.99 -27.78 -13.52
N GLY A 247 -15.85 -26.90 -12.52
CA GLY A 247 -15.36 -27.28 -11.18
C GLY A 247 -13.84 -27.29 -11.05
N GLU A 248 -13.10 -27.01 -12.13
CA GLU A 248 -11.65 -26.95 -12.14
C GLU A 248 -11.16 -25.52 -12.36
N LEU A 249 -10.15 -25.09 -11.58
CA LEU A 249 -9.44 -23.84 -11.86
C LEU A 249 -8.52 -24.02 -13.07
N LYS A 250 -8.83 -23.33 -14.16
CA LYS A 250 -8.05 -23.35 -15.40
C LYS A 250 -7.49 -21.98 -15.68
N LYS A 251 -6.24 -21.95 -16.16
CA LYS A 251 -5.62 -20.71 -16.61
C LYS A 251 -6.27 -20.29 -17.93
N VAL A 252 -6.69 -19.03 -18.01
CA VAL A 252 -7.35 -18.45 -19.17
C VAL A 252 -6.77 -17.09 -19.52
N ILE A 253 -6.82 -16.75 -20.81
CA ILE A 253 -6.62 -15.41 -21.34
C ILE A 253 -7.84 -15.14 -22.22
N GLU A 254 -8.75 -14.30 -21.77
CA GLU A 254 -10.02 -14.07 -22.45
C GLU A 254 -10.49 -12.62 -22.34
N VAL A 255 -11.19 -12.16 -23.37
CA VAL A 255 -11.89 -10.87 -23.36
C VAL A 255 -13.24 -11.06 -22.68
N ILE A 256 -13.55 -10.22 -21.70
CA ILE A 256 -14.79 -10.25 -20.94
C ILE A 256 -15.51 -8.91 -21.09
N GLU A 257 -16.81 -8.96 -21.39
CA GLU A 257 -17.70 -7.83 -21.27
C GLU A 257 -18.31 -7.79 -19.86
N VAL A 258 -17.96 -6.76 -19.09
CA VAL A 258 -18.40 -6.59 -17.71
C VAL A 258 -19.84 -6.11 -17.71
N THR A 259 -20.77 -7.02 -17.40
CA THR A 259 -22.19 -6.67 -17.24
C THR A 259 -22.35 -5.58 -16.17
N PRO A 260 -22.99 -4.43 -16.46
CA PRO A 260 -23.23 -3.40 -15.47
C PRO A 260 -24.06 -3.92 -14.29
N LEU A 261 -23.82 -3.37 -13.09
CA LEU A 261 -24.42 -3.87 -11.85
C LEU A 261 -25.95 -3.88 -11.91
N GLU A 262 -26.56 -2.87 -12.52
CA GLU A 262 -28.01 -2.73 -12.72
C GLU A 262 -28.65 -3.87 -13.55
N TYR A 263 -27.84 -4.62 -14.33
CA TYR A 263 -28.31 -5.76 -15.11
C TYR A 263 -27.92 -7.12 -14.51
N ARG A 264 -27.19 -7.14 -13.38
CA ARG A 264 -26.87 -8.39 -12.66
C ARG A 264 -28.08 -8.77 -11.79
N LYS A 265 -28.63 -9.96 -12.03
CA LYS A 265 -29.73 -10.55 -11.25
C LYS A 265 -29.22 -11.12 -9.92
#